data_AF-A0A7J6PH07-F1
#
_entry.id   AF-A0A7J6PH07-F1
#
_cell.length_a   1.000
_cell.length_b   1.000
_cell.length_c   1.000
_cell.angle_alpha   90.00
_cell.angle_beta   90.00
_cell.angle_gamma   90.00
#
_symmetry.space_group_name_H-M   'P 1'
#
loop_
_entity.id
_entity.type
_entity.pdbx_description
1 polymer ?
#
loop_
_entity_poly.entity_id
_entity_poly.type
_entity_poly.pdbx_seq_one_letter_code
_entity_poly.pdbx_strand_id
1 'polypeptide(L)'
;MNRIFGVGKKKEAPPAPTGPSLAETSEHLDSRVELLDKKIKQCDEELIKYKQQMATRSGAAGAKQRALAVLKRKKMYEAQRDQMMNTQFNVDQAAFTQEQIQTNINVVESMKVANHAMKSQMNELNIDHVEDVVDDMADLMMDQDEINDILGRSYNLPEGCDDASLEAEFSMLEEEVAMDKENELRAGPSAPTYLPTALPGGEQQQSAAAEGSASHSTAPVALGSTNKPQ
;
A
#
# COMPACT_ATOMS: atom_id res chain seq x y z
N MET A 1 -34.58 50.63 5.19
CA MET A 1 -33.41 49.99 4.54
C MET A 1 -32.32 49.77 5.57
N ASN A 2 -31.92 48.51 5.81
CA ASN A 2 -30.52 48.03 5.85
C ASN A 2 -30.53 46.58 6.38
N ARG A 3 -30.12 45.65 5.51
CA ARG A 3 -30.14 44.21 5.74
C ARG A 3 -29.04 43.83 6.74
N ILE A 4 -29.47 43.12 7.77
CA ILE A 4 -28.72 42.62 8.93
C ILE A 4 -28.17 41.23 8.64
N PHE A 5 -27.62 41.02 7.43
CA PHE A 5 -27.05 39.73 7.06
C PHE A 5 -25.53 39.83 7.05
N GLY A 6 -24.94 39.23 8.08
CA GLY A 6 -23.51 39.04 8.22
C GLY A 6 -22.96 38.32 7.00
N VAL A 7 -22.22 39.08 6.19
CA VAL A 7 -21.31 38.55 5.18
C VAL A 7 -20.31 37.67 5.95
N GLY A 8 -20.49 36.36 5.83
CA GLY A 8 -19.52 35.39 6.32
C GLY A 8 -18.18 35.71 5.69
N LYS A 9 -17.24 36.23 6.49
CA LYS A 9 -15.85 36.34 6.08
C LYS A 9 -15.44 34.96 5.57
N LYS A 10 -15.10 34.86 4.28
CA LYS A 10 -14.33 33.73 3.76
C LYS A 10 -13.17 33.57 4.73
N LYS A 11 -13.19 32.48 5.50
CA LYS A 11 -12.11 32.13 6.41
C LYS A 11 -10.93 31.82 5.49
N GLU A 12 -10.06 32.81 5.29
CA GLU A 12 -8.78 32.59 4.61
C GLU A 12 -8.13 31.38 5.28
N ALA A 13 -7.70 30.43 4.45
CA ALA A 13 -6.99 29.27 4.93
C ALA A 13 -5.82 29.78 5.80
N PRO A 14 -5.59 29.19 6.99
CA PRO A 14 -4.50 29.61 7.83
C PRO A 14 -3.20 29.59 7.02
N PRO A 15 -2.30 30.58 7.22
CA PRO A 15 -1.04 30.63 6.49
C PRO A 15 -0.31 29.30 6.67
N ALA A 16 0.30 28.81 5.59
CA ALA A 16 1.07 27.58 5.61
C ALA A 16 2.12 27.63 6.74
N PRO A 17 2.37 26.52 7.45
CA PRO A 17 3.33 26.50 8.54
C PRO A 17 4.70 26.95 8.03
N THR A 18 5.29 27.94 8.70
CA THR A 18 6.57 28.57 8.32
C THR A 18 7.79 27.84 8.92
N GLY A 19 7.57 26.67 9.56
CA GLY A 19 8.62 25.83 10.13
C GLY A 19 9.03 24.72 9.15
N PRO A 20 10.17 24.04 9.42
CA PRO A 20 10.56 22.87 8.65
C PRO A 20 9.47 21.80 8.74
N SER A 21 9.28 21.08 7.65
CA SER A 21 8.40 19.92 7.61
C SER A 21 8.92 18.81 8.54
N LEU A 22 8.03 17.89 8.90
CA LEU A 22 8.43 16.69 9.66
C LEU A 22 9.45 15.85 8.88
N ALA A 23 9.33 15.80 7.55
CA ALA A 23 10.28 15.11 6.68
C ALA A 23 11.68 15.74 6.73
N GLU A 24 11.78 17.06 6.57
CA GLU A 24 13.07 17.77 6.67
C GLU A 24 13.68 17.63 8.08
N THR A 25 12.83 17.65 9.12
CA THR A 25 13.27 17.45 10.50
C THR A 25 13.82 16.03 10.72
N SER A 26 13.15 15.02 10.16
CA SER A 26 13.57 13.62 10.16
C SER A 26 14.93 13.45 9.48
N GLU A 27 15.09 13.94 8.25
CA GLU A 27 16.36 13.82 7.50
C GLU A 27 17.54 14.47 8.25
N HIS A 28 17.29 15.62 8.90
CA HIS A 28 18.31 16.28 9.70
C HIS A 28 18.68 15.47 10.96
N LEU A 29 17.71 14.86 11.64
CA LEU A 29 17.95 14.01 12.79
C LEU A 29 18.73 12.74 12.40
N ASP A 30 18.38 12.08 11.31
CA ASP A 30 19.12 10.93 10.75
C ASP A 30 20.57 11.29 10.45
N SER A 31 20.79 12.41 9.76
CA SER A 31 22.14 12.93 9.46
C SER A 31 22.98 13.15 10.73
N ARG A 32 22.35 13.59 11.82
CA ARG A 32 23.03 13.78 13.12
C ARG A 32 23.33 12.46 13.80
N VAL A 33 22.43 11.48 13.74
CA VAL A 33 22.64 10.13 14.25
C VAL A 33 23.84 9.50 13.54
N GLU A 34 23.89 9.55 12.22
CA GLU A 34 25.03 9.03 11.44
C GLU A 34 26.36 9.68 11.83
N LEU A 35 26.37 11.00 12.03
CA LEU A 35 27.56 11.73 12.46
C LEU A 35 28.02 11.27 13.85
N LEU A 36 27.09 11.06 14.78
CA LEU A 36 27.40 10.55 16.11
C LEU A 36 27.94 9.12 16.04
N ASP A 37 27.36 8.25 15.22
CA ASP A 37 27.86 6.89 15.02
C ASP A 37 29.27 6.86 14.43
N LYS A 38 29.58 7.75 13.46
CA LYS A 38 30.94 7.93 12.94
C LYS A 38 31.92 8.33 14.05
N LYS A 39 31.53 9.25 14.94
CA LYS A 39 32.37 9.68 16.09
C LYS A 39 32.55 8.57 17.13
N ILE A 40 31.51 7.75 17.36
CA ILE A 40 31.57 6.58 18.25
C ILE A 40 32.57 5.56 17.70
N LYS A 41 32.50 5.23 16.40
CA LYS A 41 33.45 4.33 15.73
C LYS A 41 34.89 4.82 15.82
N GLN A 42 35.13 6.11 15.62
CA GLN A 42 36.47 6.70 15.80
C GLN A 42 36.98 6.54 17.25
N CYS A 43 36.10 6.70 18.25
CA CYS A 43 36.48 6.45 19.63
C CYS A 43 36.82 4.97 19.88
N ASP A 44 36.10 4.04 19.26
CA ASP A 44 36.40 2.61 19.36
C ASP A 44 37.77 2.26 18.78
N GLU A 45 38.11 2.81 17.62
CA GLU A 45 39.43 2.64 17.01
C GLU A 45 40.56 3.21 17.89
N GLU A 46 40.36 4.39 18.49
CA GLU A 46 41.31 4.96 19.46
C GLU A 46 41.47 4.06 20.70
N LEU A 47 40.37 3.51 21.24
CA LEU A 47 40.40 2.61 22.39
C LEU A 47 41.18 1.32 22.09
N ILE A 48 41.05 0.77 20.88
CA ILE A 48 41.83 -0.40 20.44
C ILE A 48 43.33 -0.07 20.46
N LYS A 49 43.74 1.10 19.95
CA LYS A 49 45.15 1.55 19.95
C LYS A 49 45.68 1.69 21.37
N TYR A 50 44.92 2.30 22.28
CA TYR A 50 45.34 2.43 23.68
C TYR A 50 45.39 1.08 24.40
N LYS A 51 44.49 0.14 24.09
CA LYS A 51 44.54 -1.23 24.62
C LYS A 51 45.84 -1.93 24.24
N GLN A 52 46.30 -1.78 22.99
CA GLN A 52 47.59 -2.33 22.54
C GLN A 52 48.77 -1.66 23.25
N GLN A 53 48.76 -0.34 23.43
CA GLN A 53 49.81 0.38 24.17
C GLN A 53 49.88 -0.04 25.64
N MET A 54 48.74 -0.31 26.29
CA MET A 54 48.69 -0.80 27.67
C MET A 54 49.27 -2.21 27.83
N ALA A 55 49.31 -3.02 26.76
CA ALA A 55 49.96 -4.34 26.79
C ALA A 55 51.50 -4.24 26.85
N THR A 56 52.08 -3.06 26.58
CA THR A 56 53.52 -2.82 26.70
C THR A 56 53.89 -2.27 28.07
N ARG A 57 55.00 -2.77 28.66
CA ARG A 57 55.42 -2.44 30.04
C ARG A 57 55.75 -0.94 30.26
N SER A 58 56.21 -0.23 29.24
CA SER A 58 56.70 1.15 29.34
C SER A 58 55.62 2.23 29.14
N GLY A 59 54.44 1.88 28.62
CA GLY A 59 53.39 2.85 28.25
C GLY A 59 52.08 2.78 29.03
N ALA A 60 51.96 1.85 29.99
CA ALA A 60 50.67 1.43 30.53
C ALA A 60 49.90 2.52 31.31
N ALA A 61 50.56 3.31 32.16
CA ALA A 61 49.88 4.31 32.99
C ALA A 61 49.33 5.48 32.16
N GLY A 62 50.13 6.03 31.23
CA GLY A 62 49.70 7.12 30.35
C GLY A 62 48.64 6.70 29.34
N ALA A 63 48.75 5.49 28.77
CA ALA A 63 47.75 4.93 27.87
C ALA A 63 46.40 4.69 28.58
N LYS A 64 46.40 4.24 29.84
CA LYS A 64 45.20 4.06 30.64
C LYS A 64 44.43 5.37 30.86
N GLN A 65 45.12 6.45 31.22
CA GLN A 65 44.48 7.75 31.45
C GLN A 65 43.84 8.30 30.16
N ARG A 66 44.52 8.17 29.02
CA ARG A 66 43.97 8.57 27.71
C ARG A 66 42.78 7.71 27.29
N ALA A 67 42.86 6.39 27.50
CA ALA A 67 41.75 5.48 27.21
C ALA A 67 40.49 5.84 28.01
N LEU A 68 40.63 6.20 29.30
CA LEU A 68 39.50 6.64 30.13
C LEU A 68 38.85 7.92 29.61
N ALA A 69 39.64 8.88 29.12
CA ALA A 69 39.11 10.11 28.52
C ALA A 69 38.32 9.82 27.23
N VAL A 70 38.85 8.94 26.36
CA VAL A 70 38.16 8.52 25.13
C VAL A 70 36.87 7.76 25.45
N LEU A 71 36.90 6.87 26.45
CA LEU A 71 35.71 6.13 26.88
C LEU A 71 34.61 7.05 27.40
N LYS A 72 34.97 8.08 28.17
CA LYS A 72 34.02 9.10 28.63
C LYS A 72 33.39 9.86 27.45
N ARG A 73 34.21 10.24 26.46
CA ARG A 73 33.74 10.90 25.23
C ARG A 73 32.82 9.99 24.42
N LYS A 74 33.16 8.71 24.29
CA LYS A 74 32.34 7.70 23.61
C LYS A 74 30.95 7.60 24.26
N LYS A 75 30.89 7.41 25.57
CA LYS A 75 29.62 7.33 26.31
C LYS A 75 28.77 8.59 26.17
N MET A 76 29.39 9.76 26.11
CA MET A 76 28.67 11.01 25.86
C MET A 76 28.02 11.03 24.47
N TYR A 77 28.73 10.58 23.42
CA TYR A 77 28.16 10.48 22.08
C TYR A 77 27.08 9.41 21.97
N GLU A 78 27.26 8.25 22.63
CA GLU A 78 26.22 7.21 22.72
C GLU A 78 24.93 7.77 23.33
N ALA A 79 25.02 8.46 24.47
CA ALA A 79 23.86 9.07 25.12
C ALA A 79 23.18 10.13 24.23
N GLN A 80 23.95 10.98 23.53
CA GLN A 80 23.39 11.95 22.59
C GLN A 80 22.70 11.26 21.42
N ARG A 81 23.28 10.18 20.90
CA ARG A 81 22.73 9.40 19.78
C ARG A 81 21.41 8.75 20.18
N ASP A 82 21.36 8.15 21.36
CA ASP A 82 20.14 7.54 21.91
C ASP A 82 19.03 8.58 22.12
N GLN A 83 19.38 9.78 22.61
CA GLN A 83 18.43 10.89 22.72
C GLN A 83 17.88 11.32 21.35
N MET A 84 18.74 11.44 20.34
CA MET A 84 18.31 11.81 18.98
C MET A 84 17.42 10.72 18.36
N MET A 85 17.74 9.43 18.57
CA MET A 85 16.89 8.33 18.12
C MET A 85 15.51 8.33 18.78
N ASN A 86 15.41 8.70 20.07
CA ASN A 86 14.11 8.89 20.72
C ASN A 86 13.33 10.06 20.08
N THR A 87 13.99 11.19 19.85
CA THR A 87 13.37 12.33 19.15
C THR A 87 12.91 11.94 17.75
N GLN A 88 13.72 11.18 16.99
CA GLN A 88 13.39 10.67 15.67
C GLN A 88 12.09 9.85 15.71
N PHE A 89 12.00 8.90 16.64
CA PHE A 89 10.78 8.10 16.83
C PHE A 89 9.53 8.96 17.12
N ASN A 90 9.67 10.06 17.86
CA ASN A 90 8.55 10.97 18.10
C ASN A 90 8.16 11.75 16.84
N VAL A 91 9.13 12.14 16.00
CA VAL A 91 8.88 12.79 14.71
C VAL A 91 8.20 11.83 13.73
N ASP A 92 8.65 10.56 13.67
CA ASP A 92 8.07 9.54 12.80
C ASP A 92 6.62 9.25 13.16
N GLN A 93 6.30 9.14 14.45
CA GLN A 93 4.92 8.99 14.92
C GLN A 93 4.05 10.18 14.55
N ALA A 94 4.58 11.41 14.67
CA ALA A 94 3.86 12.61 14.27
C ALA A 94 3.62 12.63 12.74
N ALA A 95 4.61 12.21 11.95
CA ALA A 95 4.50 12.13 10.50
C ALA A 95 3.44 11.09 10.08
N PHE A 96 3.44 9.91 10.69
CA PHE A 96 2.41 8.90 10.47
C PHE A 96 1.01 9.40 10.82
N THR A 97 0.88 10.08 11.97
CA THR A 97 -0.40 10.68 12.37
C THR A 97 -0.86 11.75 11.38
N GLN A 98 0.06 12.58 10.88
CA GLN A 98 -0.23 13.58 9.86
C GLN A 98 -0.70 12.94 8.54
N GLU A 99 -0.08 11.86 8.11
CA GLU A 99 -0.50 11.10 6.93
C GLU A 99 -1.90 10.49 7.10
N GLN A 100 -2.20 9.94 8.27
CA GLN A 100 -3.53 9.42 8.59
C GLN A 100 -4.59 10.54 8.56
N ILE A 101 -4.27 11.72 9.10
CA ILE A 101 -5.15 12.88 9.03
C ILE A 101 -5.40 13.27 7.57
N GLN A 102 -4.35 13.32 6.74
CA GLN A 102 -4.49 13.65 5.32
C GLN A 102 -5.36 12.62 4.58
N THR A 103 -5.19 11.34 4.88
CA THR A 103 -6.05 10.27 4.35
C THR A 103 -7.51 10.49 4.72
N ASN A 104 -7.79 10.81 5.99
CA ASN A 104 -9.15 11.09 6.45
C ASN A 104 -9.76 12.31 5.76
N ILE A 105 -8.95 13.36 5.52
CA ILE A 105 -9.39 14.54 4.75
C ILE A 105 -9.80 14.11 3.33
N ASN A 106 -8.98 13.31 2.66
CA ASN A 106 -9.26 12.85 1.30
C ASN A 106 -10.53 11.98 1.25
N VAL A 107 -10.76 11.14 2.26
CA VAL A 107 -12.00 10.35 2.38
C VAL A 107 -13.21 11.27 2.51
N VAL A 108 -13.15 12.27 3.40
CA VAL A 108 -14.25 13.24 3.57
C VAL A 108 -14.50 14.05 2.30
N GLU A 109 -13.45 14.44 1.58
CA GLU A 109 -13.57 15.11 0.29
C GLU A 109 -14.22 14.21 -0.77
N SER A 110 -13.82 12.95 -0.85
CA SER A 110 -14.45 11.96 -1.73
C SER A 110 -15.93 11.76 -1.41
N MET A 111 -16.30 11.73 -0.12
CA MET A 111 -17.69 11.66 0.31
C MET A 111 -18.49 12.92 -0.09
N LYS A 112 -17.88 14.12 -0.05
CA LYS A 112 -18.54 15.35 -0.52
C LYS A 112 -18.82 15.30 -2.02
N VAL A 113 -17.85 14.83 -2.81
CA VAL A 113 -18.01 14.66 -4.26
C VAL A 113 -19.12 13.64 -4.54
N ALA A 114 -19.11 12.49 -3.86
CA ALA A 114 -20.15 11.48 -3.97
C ALA A 114 -21.54 12.03 -3.59
N ASN A 115 -21.64 12.78 -2.50
CA ASN A 115 -22.91 13.39 -2.07
C ASN A 115 -23.43 14.41 -3.11
N HIS A 116 -22.55 15.20 -3.72
CA HIS A 116 -22.93 16.15 -4.77
C HIS A 116 -23.42 15.41 -6.03
N ALA A 117 -22.72 14.35 -6.45
CA ALA A 117 -23.15 13.52 -7.57
C ALA A 117 -24.52 12.87 -7.31
N MET A 118 -24.72 12.29 -6.12
CA MET A 118 -25.99 11.70 -5.72
C MET A 118 -27.13 12.73 -5.69
N LYS A 119 -26.89 13.95 -5.22
CA LYS A 119 -27.88 15.05 -5.30
C LYS A 119 -28.20 15.45 -6.73
N SER A 120 -27.20 15.48 -7.61
CA SER A 120 -27.42 15.77 -9.04
C SER A 120 -28.27 14.68 -9.68
N GLN A 121 -27.96 13.41 -9.44
CA GLN A 121 -28.75 12.27 -9.92
C GLN A 121 -30.18 12.29 -9.37
N MET A 122 -30.36 12.66 -8.10
CA MET A 122 -31.70 12.81 -7.51
C MET A 122 -32.49 13.98 -8.12
N ASN A 123 -31.82 15.06 -8.53
CA ASN A 123 -32.47 16.15 -9.24
C ASN A 123 -32.79 15.78 -10.71
N GLU A 124 -32.01 14.90 -11.33
CA GLU A 124 -32.30 14.35 -12.67
C GLU A 124 -33.46 13.35 -12.64
N LEU A 125 -33.67 12.64 -11.51
CA LEU A 125 -34.94 11.99 -11.20
C LEU A 125 -35.99 13.08 -10.97
N ASN A 126 -36.54 13.63 -12.05
CA ASN A 126 -37.69 14.53 -11.98
C ASN A 126 -38.81 13.83 -11.18
N ILE A 127 -39.11 14.34 -9.98
CA ILE A 127 -40.25 13.91 -9.17
C ILE A 127 -41.54 14.00 -9.99
N ASP A 128 -41.64 14.98 -10.89
CA ASP A 128 -42.77 15.13 -11.83
C ASP A 128 -42.96 13.87 -12.71
N HIS A 129 -41.88 13.22 -13.16
CA HIS A 129 -41.98 11.95 -13.90
C HIS A 129 -42.21 10.74 -12.99
N VAL A 130 -41.90 10.84 -11.70
CA VAL A 130 -42.25 9.79 -10.74
C VAL A 130 -43.74 9.86 -10.41
N GLU A 131 -44.34 11.04 -10.30
CA GLU A 131 -45.79 11.22 -10.19
C GLU A 131 -46.50 10.70 -11.46
N ASP A 132 -46.03 11.06 -12.66
CA ASP A 132 -46.58 10.51 -13.92
C ASP A 132 -46.48 8.97 -13.97
N VAL A 133 -45.35 8.37 -13.57
CA VAL A 133 -45.17 6.91 -13.56
C VAL A 133 -46.00 6.23 -12.46
N VAL A 134 -46.20 6.88 -11.31
CA VAL A 134 -47.04 6.35 -10.23
C VAL A 134 -48.53 6.44 -10.61
N ASP A 135 -48.94 7.51 -11.28
CA ASP A 135 -50.30 7.65 -11.83
C ASP A 135 -50.53 6.66 -12.98
N ASP A 136 -49.60 6.53 -13.93
CA ASP A 136 -49.64 5.51 -14.98
C ASP A 136 -49.65 4.08 -14.40
N MET A 137 -48.95 3.84 -13.28
CA MET A 137 -48.94 2.54 -12.60
C MET A 137 -50.25 2.30 -11.83
N ALA A 138 -50.85 3.33 -11.25
CA ALA A 138 -52.17 3.24 -10.63
C ALA A 138 -53.24 2.96 -11.68
N ASP A 139 -53.18 3.63 -12.83
CA ASP A 139 -54.05 3.38 -13.99
C ASP A 139 -53.82 1.98 -14.55
N LEU A 140 -52.58 1.51 -14.66
CA LEU A 140 -52.29 0.13 -15.08
C LEU A 140 -52.78 -0.92 -14.08
N MET A 141 -52.75 -0.63 -12.77
CA MET A 141 -53.30 -1.54 -11.76
C MET A 141 -54.83 -1.55 -11.78
N MET A 142 -55.48 -0.40 -12.03
CA MET A 142 -56.92 -0.34 -12.22
C MET A 142 -57.35 -1.05 -13.52
N ASP A 143 -56.61 -0.86 -14.61
CA ASP A 143 -56.80 -1.60 -15.86
C ASP A 143 -56.54 -3.09 -15.64
N GLN A 144 -55.53 -3.48 -14.88
CA GLN A 144 -55.25 -4.88 -14.55
C GLN A 144 -56.39 -5.50 -13.73
N ASP A 145 -56.93 -4.78 -12.74
CA ASP A 145 -58.08 -5.25 -11.96
C ASP A 145 -59.35 -5.31 -12.82
N GLU A 146 -59.60 -4.31 -13.67
CA GLU A 146 -60.72 -4.27 -14.62
C GLU A 146 -60.59 -5.35 -15.71
N ILE A 147 -59.37 -5.64 -16.18
CA ILE A 147 -59.06 -6.75 -17.09
C ILE A 147 -59.28 -8.10 -16.39
N ASN A 148 -58.91 -8.27 -15.12
CA ASN A 148 -59.17 -9.49 -14.35
C ASN A 148 -60.68 -9.68 -14.08
N ASP A 149 -61.41 -8.60 -13.87
CA ASP A 149 -62.87 -8.60 -13.67
C ASP A 149 -63.63 -8.89 -14.98
N ILE A 150 -63.18 -8.30 -16.10
CA ILE A 150 -63.71 -8.56 -17.46
C ILE A 150 -63.34 -9.97 -17.95
N LEU A 151 -62.14 -10.46 -17.66
CA LEU A 151 -61.71 -11.81 -18.02
C LEU A 151 -62.29 -12.88 -17.10
N GLY A 152 -63.01 -12.51 -16.02
CA GLY A 152 -63.80 -13.42 -15.18
C GLY A 152 -63.04 -14.66 -14.75
N ARG A 153 -61.73 -14.55 -14.48
CA ARG A 153 -60.85 -15.69 -14.20
C ARG A 153 -60.42 -15.70 -12.75
N SER A 154 -61.26 -16.37 -11.97
CA SER A 154 -60.86 -17.15 -10.81
C SER A 154 -59.65 -18.03 -11.15
N TYR A 155 -58.50 -17.67 -10.54
CA TYR A 155 -57.33 -18.48 -10.16
C TYR A 155 -56.59 -19.27 -11.25
N ASN A 156 -55.25 -19.23 -11.23
CA ASN A 156 -54.40 -20.42 -11.19
C ASN A 156 -52.92 -20.03 -11.24
N LEU A 157 -52.12 -20.67 -10.39
CA LEU A 157 -50.66 -20.65 -10.45
C LEU A 157 -50.18 -20.91 -11.89
N PRO A 158 -49.03 -20.33 -12.31
CA PRO A 158 -48.47 -20.52 -13.64
C PRO A 158 -48.36 -22.01 -14.01
N GLU A 159 -48.73 -22.39 -15.25
CA GLU A 159 -48.52 -23.74 -15.80
C GLU A 159 -47.02 -24.06 -15.76
N GLY A 160 -46.60 -24.88 -14.80
CA GLY A 160 -45.19 -25.17 -14.48
C GLY A 160 -44.87 -25.04 -12.99
N CYS A 161 -45.76 -24.38 -12.24
CA CYS A 161 -45.77 -24.39 -10.78
C CYS A 161 -46.81 -25.41 -10.27
N ASP A 162 -46.89 -26.56 -10.95
CA ASP A 162 -47.50 -27.75 -10.37
C ASP A 162 -46.42 -28.54 -9.62
N ASP A 163 -46.82 -29.28 -8.58
CA ASP A 163 -45.87 -30.03 -7.73
C ASP A 163 -45.00 -31.01 -8.55
N ALA A 164 -45.48 -31.49 -9.70
CA ALA A 164 -44.76 -32.47 -10.50
C ALA A 164 -43.59 -31.86 -11.29
N SER A 165 -43.75 -30.65 -11.82
CA SER A 165 -42.67 -29.89 -12.46
C SER A 165 -41.63 -29.41 -11.43
N LEU A 166 -42.07 -28.98 -10.25
CA LEU A 166 -41.19 -28.54 -9.17
C LEU A 166 -40.34 -29.68 -8.60
N GLU A 167 -40.91 -30.88 -8.42
CA GLU A 167 -40.17 -32.06 -7.96
C GLU A 167 -39.13 -32.51 -9.00
N ALA A 168 -39.43 -32.39 -10.30
CA ALA A 168 -38.50 -32.74 -11.37
C ALA A 168 -37.29 -31.79 -11.42
N GLU A 169 -37.51 -30.47 -11.29
CA GLU A 169 -36.41 -29.51 -11.17
C GLU A 169 -35.59 -29.72 -9.89
N PHE A 170 -36.26 -30.05 -8.77
CA PHE A 170 -35.60 -30.32 -7.50
C PHE A 170 -34.70 -31.56 -7.57
N SER A 171 -35.18 -32.65 -8.19
CA SER A 171 -34.38 -33.86 -8.38
C SER A 171 -33.16 -33.63 -9.29
N MET A 172 -33.27 -32.78 -10.31
CA MET A 172 -32.12 -32.41 -11.15
C MET A 172 -31.07 -31.61 -10.37
N LEU A 173 -31.51 -30.72 -9.49
CA LEU A 173 -30.61 -29.94 -8.63
C LEU A 173 -29.87 -30.84 -7.61
N GLU A 174 -30.54 -31.87 -7.06
CA GLU A 174 -29.88 -32.86 -6.21
C GLU A 174 -28.80 -33.66 -6.95
N GLU A 175 -29.04 -34.00 -8.21
CA GLU A 175 -28.07 -34.72 -9.05
C GLU A 175 -26.87 -33.83 -9.46
N GLU A 176 -27.09 -32.53 -9.73
CA GLU A 176 -26.02 -31.56 -9.99
C GLU A 176 -25.11 -31.38 -8.77
N VAL A 177 -25.70 -31.22 -7.57
CA VAL A 177 -24.93 -31.11 -6.31
C VAL A 177 -24.19 -32.41 -6.00
N ALA A 178 -24.78 -33.58 -6.31
CA ALA A 178 -24.11 -34.86 -6.14
C ALA A 178 -22.92 -35.02 -7.11
N MET A 179 -23.07 -34.62 -8.37
CA MET A 179 -21.99 -34.63 -9.36
C MET A 179 -20.87 -33.65 -9.02
N ASP A 180 -21.17 -32.44 -8.54
CA ASP A 180 -20.16 -31.49 -8.07
C ASP A 180 -19.39 -32.04 -6.86
N LYS A 181 -20.09 -32.69 -5.93
CA LYS A 181 -19.47 -33.34 -4.77
C LYS A 181 -18.66 -34.57 -5.14
N GLU A 182 -19.07 -35.35 -6.15
CA GLU A 182 -18.30 -36.47 -6.70
C GLU A 182 -17.09 -35.98 -7.51
N ASN A 183 -17.22 -34.86 -8.22
CA ASN A 183 -16.13 -34.22 -8.95
C ASN A 183 -15.09 -33.63 -7.98
N GLU A 184 -15.51 -33.05 -6.85
CA GLU A 184 -14.62 -32.65 -5.74
C GLU A 184 -13.95 -33.85 -5.06
N LEU A 185 -14.63 -35.01 -4.97
CA LEU A 185 -14.05 -36.24 -4.39
C LEU A 185 -13.10 -36.97 -5.36
N ARG A 186 -13.31 -36.83 -6.68
CA ARG A 186 -12.49 -37.43 -7.76
C ARG A 186 -11.32 -36.53 -8.17
N ALA A 187 -11.49 -35.21 -8.10
CA ALA A 187 -10.43 -34.23 -8.27
C ALA A 187 -9.72 -33.98 -6.93
N GLY A 188 -8.82 -34.91 -6.58
CA GLY A 188 -7.79 -34.63 -5.57
C GLY A 188 -7.08 -33.29 -5.84
N PRO A 189 -6.57 -32.62 -4.78
CA PRO A 189 -6.35 -31.18 -4.79
C PRO A 189 -5.29 -30.82 -5.84
N SER A 190 -5.72 -30.16 -6.92
CA SER A 190 -4.81 -29.68 -7.95
C SER A 190 -4.99 -28.17 -8.07
N ALA A 191 -4.14 -27.45 -7.34
CA ALA A 191 -4.02 -26.00 -7.42
C ALA A 191 -3.64 -25.58 -8.85
N PRO A 192 -4.27 -24.53 -9.42
CA PRO A 192 -3.96 -24.09 -10.77
C PRO A 192 -2.59 -23.40 -10.82
N THR A 193 -1.67 -24.00 -11.58
CA THR A 193 -0.37 -23.45 -11.97
C THR A 193 -0.53 -22.61 -13.23
N TYR A 194 -0.29 -21.30 -13.11
CA TYR A 194 -0.02 -20.43 -14.26
C TYR A 194 1.32 -19.72 -14.01
N LEU A 195 2.40 -20.34 -14.51
CA LEU A 195 3.73 -19.75 -14.61
C LEU A 195 3.74 -18.67 -15.73
N PRO A 196 4.60 -17.64 -15.68
CA PRO A 196 6.02 -17.90 -15.98
C PRO A 196 7.00 -16.99 -15.23
N THR A 197 7.98 -17.57 -14.57
CA THR A 197 9.23 -16.86 -14.28
C THR A 197 10.38 -17.84 -14.38
N ALA A 198 11.28 -17.51 -15.30
CA ALA A 198 12.60 -18.08 -15.40
C ALA A 198 13.24 -18.20 -14.01
N LEU A 199 13.76 -19.38 -13.70
CA LEU A 199 14.72 -19.51 -12.62
C LEU A 199 16.03 -20.11 -13.14
N PRO A 200 17.16 -19.45 -12.83
CA PRO A 200 18.47 -20.04 -12.92
C PRO A 200 18.65 -21.03 -11.75
N GLY A 201 19.31 -22.14 -12.04
CA GLY A 201 19.77 -23.12 -11.05
C GLY A 201 20.41 -24.24 -11.86
N GLY A 202 21.72 -24.49 -11.84
CA GLY A 202 22.60 -24.46 -10.68
C GLY A 202 22.60 -25.86 -10.09
N GLU A 203 23.34 -26.79 -10.69
CA GLU A 203 23.90 -27.95 -10.00
C GLU A 203 25.15 -28.44 -10.73
N GLN A 204 26.24 -28.49 -9.97
CA GLN A 204 27.56 -28.93 -10.38
C GLN A 204 27.60 -30.46 -10.36
N GLN A 205 28.10 -31.09 -11.43
CA GLN A 205 28.84 -32.35 -11.28
C GLN A 205 30.03 -32.37 -12.24
N GLN A 206 31.21 -32.58 -11.65
CA GLN A 206 32.54 -32.47 -12.23
C GLN A 206 33.04 -33.87 -12.58
N SER A 207 33.41 -34.14 -13.85
CA SER A 207 34.51 -35.07 -14.18
C SER A 207 34.98 -34.97 -15.64
N ALA A 208 36.19 -34.44 -15.79
CA ALA A 208 37.33 -34.93 -16.57
C ALA A 208 37.28 -35.21 -18.08
N ALA A 209 38.41 -34.80 -18.71
CA ALA A 209 39.01 -35.19 -19.98
C ALA A 209 38.41 -34.58 -21.25
N ALA A 210 39.14 -34.22 -22.29
CA ALA A 210 40.54 -33.92 -22.57
C ALA A 210 40.54 -33.45 -24.06
N GLU A 211 41.57 -32.70 -24.48
CA GLU A 211 41.93 -32.46 -25.90
C GLU A 211 40.95 -31.54 -26.68
N GLY A 212 41.36 -30.55 -27.49
CA GLY A 212 42.63 -30.12 -28.04
C GLY A 212 42.30 -29.21 -29.24
N SER A 213 43.21 -28.30 -29.58
CA SER A 213 43.22 -27.49 -30.83
C SER A 213 42.13 -26.41 -30.96
N ALA A 214 42.32 -25.25 -31.57
CA ALA A 214 43.50 -24.54 -32.05
C ALA A 214 43.07 -23.08 -32.30
N SER A 215 43.95 -22.16 -31.93
CA SER A 215 44.34 -20.94 -32.66
C SER A 215 43.29 -20.05 -33.34
N HIS A 216 43.29 -18.76 -32.97
CA HIS A 216 43.44 -17.56 -33.83
C HIS A 216 43.00 -16.35 -32.99
N SER A 217 43.93 -15.58 -32.42
CA SER A 217 44.65 -14.49 -33.09
C SER A 217 43.71 -13.41 -33.62
N THR A 218 43.51 -12.35 -32.84
CA THR A 218 43.85 -10.94 -33.14
C THR A 218 42.86 -9.98 -32.46
N ALA A 219 43.37 -9.19 -31.52
CA ALA A 219 42.90 -7.83 -31.30
C ALA A 219 43.47 -6.95 -32.46
N PRO A 220 42.97 -5.74 -32.78
CA PRO A 220 43.10 -4.64 -31.79
C PRO A 220 42.22 -3.37 -31.98
N VAL A 221 42.47 -2.42 -31.05
CA VAL A 221 42.45 -0.94 -31.15
C VAL A 221 41.12 -0.17 -31.16
N ALA A 222 40.93 0.54 -30.05
CA ALA A 222 40.52 1.94 -29.84
C ALA A 222 39.79 2.71 -30.95
N LEU A 223 38.63 3.27 -30.59
CA LEU A 223 38.01 4.41 -31.27
C LEU A 223 37.94 5.60 -30.30
N GLY A 224 38.76 6.60 -30.59
CA GLY A 224 38.66 7.95 -30.04
C GLY A 224 38.07 8.91 -31.07
N SER A 225 37.34 9.88 -30.53
CA SER A 225 37.13 11.25 -31.03
C SER A 225 36.19 11.56 -32.19
N THR A 226 35.24 12.43 -31.81
CA THR A 226 34.77 13.65 -32.49
C THR A 226 33.86 13.51 -33.71
N ASN A 227 32.61 13.95 -33.54
CA ASN A 227 31.94 14.70 -34.59
C ASN A 227 31.19 15.92 -34.02
N LYS A 228 31.31 17.05 -34.72
CA LYS A 228 30.88 18.42 -34.38
C LYS A 228 29.59 18.76 -35.14
N PRO A 229 28.72 19.69 -34.66
CA PRO A 229 27.43 19.94 -35.29
C PRO A 229 27.50 20.99 -36.42
N GLN A 230 26.58 20.86 -37.38
CA GLN A 230 25.85 21.93 -38.06
C GLN A 230 24.41 21.48 -38.25
#